data_AF-A0A1J5QZ64-F1
#
_entry.id   AF-A0A1J5QZ64-F1
#
_cell.length_a   1.000
_cell.length_b   1.000
_cell.length_c   1.000
_cell.angle_alpha   90.00
_cell.angle_beta   90.00
_cell.angle_gamma   90.00
#
_symmetry.space_group_name_H-M   'P 1'
#
loop_
_entity.id
_entity.type
_entity.pdbx_description
1 polymer ?
#
loop_
_entity_poly.entity_id
_entity_poly.type
_entity_poly.pdbx_seq_one_letter_code
_entity_poly.pdbx_strand_id
1 'polypeptide(L)'
;MTTTARRTRAPESDSLSSAPCRSIPSVLHGTDPERGFPVTWHLSAVMTSGAGAPAVRIDRVEGATDNPDLWMQAHKESRVVSEAEAVAFVHAVESRPTSAR
;
A
#
# COMPACT_ATOMS: atom_id res chain seq x y z
N MET A 1 -13.57 53.29 -11.47
CA MET A 1 -12.38 52.41 -11.43
C MET A 1 -12.47 51.60 -10.15
N THR A 2 -12.89 50.34 -10.22
CA THR A 2 -13.07 49.49 -9.02
C THR A 2 -12.62 48.06 -9.34
N THR A 3 -11.50 47.66 -8.74
CA THR A 3 -10.80 46.39 -8.95
C THR A 3 -11.50 45.25 -8.22
N THR A 4 -12.01 44.26 -8.95
CA THR A 4 -12.56 43.01 -8.39
C THR A 4 -11.44 41.97 -8.26
N ALA A 5 -11.13 41.57 -7.03
CA ALA A 5 -10.14 40.56 -6.71
C ALA A 5 -10.65 39.15 -7.06
N ARG A 6 -9.95 38.45 -7.97
CA ARG A 6 -10.09 37.00 -8.19
C ARG A 6 -9.46 36.26 -7.01
N ARG A 7 -10.27 35.55 -6.24
CA ARG A 7 -9.79 34.57 -5.25
C ARG A 7 -9.76 33.20 -5.92
N THR A 8 -8.58 32.79 -6.36
CA THR A 8 -8.32 31.44 -6.86
C THR A 8 -8.37 30.48 -5.67
N ARG A 9 -9.39 29.61 -5.61
CA ARG A 9 -9.44 28.48 -4.67
C ARG A 9 -8.61 27.35 -5.28
N ALA A 10 -7.43 27.10 -4.73
CA ALA A 10 -6.67 25.89 -5.03
C ALA A 10 -7.49 24.67 -4.55
N PRO A 11 -7.62 23.59 -5.33
CA PRO A 11 -7.92 22.30 -4.75
C PRO A 11 -6.66 21.85 -4.01
N GLU A 12 -6.80 21.73 -2.70
CA GLU A 12 -5.88 21.06 -1.81
C GLU A 12 -5.74 19.64 -2.34
N SER A 13 -4.73 19.42 -3.18
CA SER A 13 -4.22 18.07 -3.41
C SER A 13 -3.73 17.63 -2.04
N ASP A 14 -4.57 16.84 -1.36
CA ASP A 14 -4.17 15.93 -0.30
C ASP A 14 -3.24 14.90 -0.98
N SER A 15 -2.06 15.40 -1.34
CA SER A 15 -0.90 14.63 -1.69
C SER A 15 -0.55 13.93 -0.40
N LEU A 16 -1.18 12.77 -0.20
CA LEU A 16 -0.75 11.75 0.72
C LEU A 16 0.74 11.56 0.45
N SER A 17 1.55 12.33 1.18
CA SER A 17 2.99 12.28 1.12
C SER A 17 3.30 10.94 1.73
N SER A 18 3.39 9.96 0.83
CA SER A 18 3.92 8.64 1.10
C SER A 18 5.35 8.87 1.53
N ALA A 19 5.55 9.16 2.82
CA ALA A 19 6.85 9.03 3.42
C ALA A 19 7.16 7.55 3.30
N PRO A 20 8.10 7.14 2.44
CA PRO A 20 8.37 5.73 2.30
C PRO A 20 8.92 5.28 3.65
N CYS A 21 8.27 4.28 4.27
CA CYS A 21 8.99 3.36 5.13
C CYS A 21 10.12 2.81 4.26
N ARG A 22 11.30 3.44 4.32
CA ARG A 22 12.35 3.36 3.28
C ARG A 22 12.93 1.95 3.13
N SER A 23 12.55 1.06 4.03
CA SER A 23 12.94 -0.33 4.19
C SER A 23 11.85 -1.35 3.78
N ILE A 24 10.61 -0.93 3.55
CA ILE A 24 9.51 -1.85 3.22
C ILE A 24 9.20 -1.76 1.72
N PRO A 25 9.22 -2.88 0.98
CA PRO A 25 8.88 -2.88 -0.43
C PRO A 25 7.40 -2.49 -0.61
N SER A 26 7.13 -1.63 -1.60
CA SER A 26 5.79 -1.10 -1.87
C SER A 26 4.84 -2.14 -2.43
N VAL A 27 5.39 -3.18 -3.08
CA VAL A 27 4.65 -4.27 -3.74
C VAL A 27 5.35 -5.59 -3.44
N LEU A 28 4.58 -6.62 -3.13
CA LEU A 28 5.04 -7.98 -2.95
C LEU A 28 4.19 -8.93 -3.79
N HIS A 29 4.82 -9.97 -4.30
CA HIS A 29 4.15 -11.07 -4.99
C HIS A 29 4.49 -12.37 -4.29
N GLY A 30 3.54 -13.31 -4.25
CA GLY A 30 3.78 -14.61 -3.66
C GLY A 30 2.56 -15.50 -3.73
N THR A 31 2.54 -16.52 -2.89
CA THR A 31 1.46 -17.51 -2.84
C THR A 31 0.75 -17.43 -1.50
N ASP A 32 -0.58 -17.42 -1.54
CA ASP A 32 -1.40 -17.43 -0.33
C ASP A 32 -1.16 -18.70 0.50
N PRO A 33 -0.81 -18.59 1.79
CA PRO A 33 -0.59 -19.75 2.66
C PRO A 33 -1.80 -20.66 2.82
N GLU A 34 -2.99 -20.07 2.88
CA GLU A 34 -4.21 -20.77 3.23
C GLU A 34 -4.86 -21.35 1.99
N ARG A 35 -4.76 -20.65 0.86
CA ARG A 35 -5.49 -20.96 -0.37
C ARG A 35 -4.62 -21.44 -1.53
N GLY A 36 -3.31 -21.25 -1.47
CA GLY A 36 -2.36 -21.82 -2.43
C GLY A 36 -2.34 -21.18 -3.82
N PHE A 37 -3.00 -20.04 -4.04
CA PHE A 37 -2.97 -19.32 -5.31
C PHE A 37 -2.06 -18.08 -5.28
N PRO A 38 -1.63 -17.56 -6.44
CA PRO A 38 -0.83 -16.33 -6.53
C PRO A 38 -1.57 -15.13 -5.97
N VAL A 39 -0.87 -14.25 -5.25
CA VAL A 39 -1.41 -13.05 -4.63
C VAL A 39 -0.43 -11.90 -4.82
N THR A 40 -0.97 -10.71 -5.08
CA THR A 40 -0.23 -9.44 -5.02
C THR A 40 -0.63 -8.68 -3.76
N TRP A 41 0.37 -8.18 -3.02
CA TRP A 41 0.18 -7.27 -1.90
C TRP A 41 0.79 -5.91 -2.21
N HIS A 42 0.09 -4.83 -1.86
CA HIS A 42 0.67 -3.48 -1.80
C HIS A 42 0.79 -3.03 -0.35
N LEU A 43 1.95 -2.47 -0.02
CA LEU A 43 2.24 -1.93 1.29
C LEU A 43 2.37 -0.42 1.18
N SER A 44 1.61 0.29 2.00
CA SER A 44 1.64 1.75 2.04
C SER A 44 1.73 2.25 3.47
N ALA A 45 2.63 3.19 3.73
CA ALA A 45 2.73 3.84 5.03
C ALA A 45 1.44 4.61 5.33
N VAL A 46 0.91 4.41 6.53
CA VAL A 46 -0.24 5.15 7.05
C VAL A 46 0.30 6.13 8.07
N MET A 47 0.27 7.42 7.72
CA MET A 47 0.58 8.48 8.66
C MET A 47 -0.57 8.58 9.67
N THR A 48 -0.31 8.22 10.92
CA THR A 48 -1.26 8.50 12.00
C THR A 48 -1.15 9.98 12.34
N SER A 49 -2.26 10.73 12.30
CA SER A 49 -2.25 12.13 12.74
C SER A 49 -1.97 12.18 14.26
N GLY A 50 -0.73 12.52 14.64
CA GLY A 50 -0.27 12.59 16.04
C GLY A 50 1.02 11.80 16.30
N ALA A 51 1.45 11.73 17.57
CA ALA A 51 2.62 10.96 18.03
C ALA A 51 2.38 9.43 18.05
N GLY A 52 1.54 8.93 17.13
CA GLY A 52 1.24 7.52 17.01
C GLY A 52 2.41 6.75 16.40
N ALA A 53 2.49 5.45 16.71
CA ALA A 53 3.47 4.57 16.09
C ALA A 53 3.23 4.48 14.58
N PRO A 54 4.29 4.33 13.76
CA PRO A 54 4.15 4.14 12.32
C PRO A 54 3.33 2.86 12.04
N ALA A 55 2.35 3.01 11.15
CA ALA A 55 1.48 1.93 10.72
C ALA A 55 1.63 1.74 9.20
N VAL A 56 1.38 0.51 8.75
CA VAL A 56 1.43 0.14 7.34
C VAL A 56 0.11 -0.50 6.97
N ARG A 57 -0.51 0.00 5.90
CA ARG A 57 -1.64 -0.65 5.26
C ARG A 57 -1.10 -1.69 4.29
N ILE A 58 -1.61 -2.91 4.41
CA ILE A 58 -1.39 -4.01 3.48
C ILE A 58 -2.72 -4.23 2.75
N ASP A 59 -2.71 -3.97 1.44
CA ASP A 59 -3.80 -4.31 0.53
C ASP A 59 -3.47 -5.60 -0.19
N ARG A 60 -4.40 -6.54 -0.24
CA ARG A 60 -4.26 -7.87 -0.86
C ARG A 60 -5.22 -8.02 -2.02
N VAL A 61 -4.73 -8.53 -3.15
CA VAL A 61 -5.54 -8.91 -4.31
C VAL A 61 -5.18 -10.33 -4.73
N GLU A 62 -6.19 -11.16 -4.97
CA GLU A 62 -6.02 -12.51 -5.52
C GLU A 62 -5.55 -12.43 -6.99
N GLY A 63 -4.55 -13.22 -7.34
CA GLY A 63 -3.90 -13.23 -8.64
C GLY A 63 -2.60 -12.41 -8.68
N ALA A 64 -1.75 -12.73 -9.66
CA ALA A 64 -0.57 -11.94 -9.98
C ALA A 64 -1.01 -10.70 -10.79
N THR A 65 -1.15 -9.57 -10.11
CA THR A 65 -1.53 -8.30 -10.73
C THR A 65 -0.34 -7.36 -10.76
N ASP A 66 0.19 -7.12 -11.96
CA ASP A 66 1.29 -6.16 -12.21
C ASP A 66 0.79 -4.92 -12.95
N ASN A 67 -0.48 -4.93 -13.40
CA ASN A 67 -1.10 -3.84 -14.12
C ASN A 67 -1.80 -2.88 -13.13
N PRO A 68 -1.41 -1.58 -13.11
CA PRO A 68 -2.00 -0.61 -12.19
C PRO A 68 -3.50 -0.37 -12.41
N ASP A 69 -4.00 -0.49 -13.64
CA ASP A 69 -5.44 -0.32 -13.92
C ASP A 69 -6.25 -1.49 -13.33
N LEU A 70 -5.72 -2.71 -13.44
CA LEU A 70 -6.33 -3.89 -12.81
C LEU A 70 -6.27 -3.75 -11.30
N TRP A 71 -5.15 -3.27 -10.75
CA TRP A 71 -5.05 -3.00 -9.31
C TRP A 71 -6.09 -2.00 -8.84
N MET A 72 -6.30 -0.89 -9.55
CA MET A 72 -7.30 0.11 -9.17
C MET A 72 -8.73 -0.47 -9.11
N GLN A 73 -9.06 -1.37 -10.02
CA GLN A 73 -10.39 -1.98 -10.14
C GLN A 73 -10.59 -3.24 -9.30
N ALA A 74 -9.51 -3.87 -8.83
CA ALA A 74 -9.57 -5.11 -8.08
C ALA A 74 -10.26 -4.95 -6.72
N HIS A 75 -10.98 -6.00 -6.31
CA HIS A 75 -11.45 -6.13 -4.94
C HIS A 75 -10.26 -6.38 -4.01
N LYS A 76 -10.03 -5.46 -3.07
CA LYS A 76 -8.91 -5.49 -2.15
C LYS A 76 -9.37 -5.87 -0.76
N GLU A 77 -8.69 -6.82 -0.16
CA GLU A 77 -8.76 -7.02 1.28
C GLU A 77 -7.66 -6.18 1.94
N SER A 78 -8.06 -5.23 2.77
CA SER A 78 -7.15 -4.27 3.41
C SER A 78 -7.03 -4.54 4.90
N ARG A 79 -5.80 -4.47 5.43
CA ARG A 79 -5.56 -4.41 6.88
C ARG A 79 -4.48 -3.39 7.20
N VAL A 80 -4.54 -2.84 8.40
CA VAL A 80 -3.50 -1.94 8.93
C VAL A 80 -2.77 -2.66 10.04
N VAL A 81 -1.45 -2.70 9.96
CA VAL A 81 -0.55 -3.36 10.91
C VAL A 81 0.52 -2.39 11.38
N SER A 82 1.21 -2.72 12.46
CA SER A 82 2.41 -1.98 12.87
C SER A 82 3.56 -2.18 11.87
N GLU A 83 4.55 -1.29 11.90
CA GLU A 83 5.76 -1.43 11.08
C GLU A 83 6.48 -2.77 11.33
N ALA A 84 6.60 -3.20 12.59
CA ALA A 84 7.25 -4.46 12.94
C ALA A 84 6.53 -5.68 12.34
N GLU A 85 5.20 -5.67 12.37
CA GLU A 85 4.38 -6.72 11.74
C GLU A 85 4.51 -6.70 10.22
N ALA A 86 4.59 -5.52 9.60
CA ALA A 86 4.81 -5.40 8.16
C ALA A 86 6.17 -5.97 7.72
N VAL A 87 7.23 -5.71 8.48
CA VAL A 87 8.57 -6.29 8.22
C VAL A 87 8.56 -7.81 8.38
N ALA A 88 7.94 -8.32 9.45
CA ALA A 88 7.78 -9.76 9.64
C ALA A 88 6.98 -10.40 8.49
N PHE A 89 5.96 -9.71 7.99
CA PHE A 89 5.16 -10.15 6.85
C PHE A 89 5.98 -10.22 5.55
N VAL A 90 6.76 -9.19 5.24
CA VAL A 90 7.66 -9.17 4.06
C VAL A 90 8.60 -10.37 4.10
N HIS A 91 9.30 -10.59 5.22
CA HIS A 91 10.21 -11.72 5.37
C HIS A 91 9.50 -13.07 5.24
N ALA A 92 8.28 -13.21 5.74
CA ALA A 92 7.49 -14.44 5.60
C ALA A 92 7.11 -14.74 4.15
N VAL A 93 6.84 -13.70 3.35
CA VAL A 93 6.55 -13.85 1.92
C VAL A 93 7.81 -14.17 1.12
N GLU A 94 8.91 -13.47 1.37
CA GLU A 94 10.19 -13.64 0.65
C GLU A 94 10.91 -14.95 0.98
N SER A 95 10.82 -15.42 2.23
CA SER A 95 11.44 -16.69 2.64
C SER A 95 10.75 -17.92 2.06
N ARG A 96 9.57 -17.76 1.45
CA ARG A 96 8.91 -18.84 0.72
C ARG A 96 9.48 -18.90 -0.69
N PRO A 97 10.13 -20.01 -1.10
CA PRO A 97 10.44 -20.18 -2.50
C PRO A 97 9.14 -20.14 -3.28
N THR A 98 9.01 -19.16 -4.19
CA THR A 98 8.03 -19.20 -5.27
C THR A 98 8.25 -20.50 -6.00
N SER A 99 7.43 -21.51 -5.68
CA SER A 99 7.53 -22.83 -6.27
C SER A 99 7.16 -22.70 -7.75
N ALA A 100 8.16 -22.42 -8.57
CA ALA A 100 8.09 -22.49 -10.01
C ALA A 100 7.81 -23.95 -10.37
N ARG A 101 6.62 -24.22 -10.88
CA ARG A 101 6.24 -25.51 -11.46
C ARG A 101 6.01 -25.33 -12.94
#